data_AF-A0AA39JFP6-F1
#
_entry.id   AF-A0AA39JFP6-F1
#
_cell.length_a   1.000
_cell.length_b   1.000
_cell.length_c   1.000
_cell.angle_alpha   90.00
_cell.angle_beta   90.00
_cell.angle_gamma   90.00
#
_symmetry.space_group_name_H-M   'P 1'
#
loop_
_entity.id
_entity.type
_entity.pdbx_description
1 polymer ?
#
loop_
_entity_poly.entity_id
_entity_poly.type
_entity_poly.pdbx_seq_one_letter_code
_entity_poly.pdbx_strand_id
1 'polypeptide(L)' 'MEPSLNYSFNVQSFFTSQETLNIRCDLQLWCGYFQSVCPAMDRMLIDMDISTGMMYKEGRLIDLCLECL' A
#
# COMPACT_ATOMS: atom_id res chain seq x y z
N MET A 1 -11.08 11.51 -3.24
CA MET A 1 -11.53 11.33 -1.83
C MET A 1 -10.37 11.72 -0.93
N GLU A 2 -10.59 12.14 0.31
CA GLU A 2 -9.50 12.56 1.21
C GLU A 2 -8.34 11.53 1.35
N PRO A 3 -8.57 10.20 1.41
CA PRO A 3 -7.49 9.22 1.55
C PRO A 3 -6.49 9.20 0.38
N SER A 4 -6.92 9.51 -0.85
CA SER A 4 -6.03 9.52 -2.03
C SER A 4 -5.04 10.69 -2.02
N LEU A 5 -5.25 11.67 -1.13
CA LEU A 5 -4.34 12.79 -0.93
C LEU A 5 -3.34 12.52 0.20
N ASN A 6 -3.70 11.66 1.16
CA ASN A 6 -2.93 11.40 2.36
C ASN A 6 -2.10 10.11 2.29
N TYR A 7 -2.49 9.17 1.43
CA TYR A 7 -1.86 7.84 1.32
C TYR A 7 -1.50 7.50 -0.12
N SER A 8 -0.41 6.74 -0.28
CA SER A 8 -0.07 6.11 -1.54
C SER A 8 -1.21 5.18 -1.94
N PHE A 9 -1.73 5.32 -3.17
CA PHE A 9 -2.87 4.54 -3.63
C PHE A 9 -2.63 3.94 -5.00
N ASN A 10 -3.28 2.81 -5.26
CA ASN A 10 -3.38 2.20 -6.58
C ASN A 10 -4.84 1.82 -6.83
N VAL A 11 -5.49 2.57 -7.73
CA VAL A 11 -6.92 2.47 -8.07
C VAL A 11 -7.85 2.62 -6.85
N GLN A 12 -8.05 1.55 -6.09
CA GLN A 12 -8.96 1.43 -4.95
C GLN A 12 -8.26 0.94 -3.67
N SER A 13 -6.96 0.63 -3.76
CA SER A 13 -6.14 0.23 -2.61
C SER A 13 -5.31 1.39 -2.10
N PHE A 14 -5.21 1.52 -0.77
CA PHE A 14 -4.49 2.57 -0.07
C PHE A 14 -3.47 1.93 0.88
N PHE A 15 -2.22 2.38 0.84
CA PHE A 15 -1.11 1.76 1.54
C PHE A 15 -0.46 2.72 2.54
N THR A 16 0.03 2.19 3.66
CA THR A 16 0.67 2.99 4.73
C THR A 16 2.03 2.40 5.12
N SER A 17 2.93 3.26 5.59
CA SER A 17 4.24 2.85 6.11
C SER A 17 4.22 2.36 7.57
N GLN A 18 3.02 2.23 8.18
CA GLN A 18 2.90 1.83 9.59
C GLN A 18 3.23 0.35 9.78
N GLU A 19 2.80 -0.49 8.85
CA GLU A 19 3.01 -1.93 8.87
C GLU A 19 3.82 -2.32 7.65
N THR A 20 5.12 -2.50 7.86
CA THR A 20 6.06 -2.77 6.79
C THR A 20 6.89 -4.02 7.05
N LEU A 21 7.23 -4.71 5.96
CA LEU A 21 8.14 -5.84 5.97
C LEU A 21 9.22 -5.61 4.93
N ASN A 22 10.48 -5.51 5.39
CA ASN A 22 11.63 -5.42 4.49
C ASN A 22 11.82 -6.74 3.76
N ILE A 23 11.92 -6.66 2.44
CA ILE A 23 12.30 -7.79 1.58
C ILE A 23 13.63 -7.46 0.88
N ARG A 24 14.17 -8.42 0.13
CA ARG A 24 15.48 -8.25 -0.52
C ARG A 24 15.43 -7.16 -1.60
N CYS A 25 16.59 -6.62 -1.94
CA CYS A 25 16.81 -5.66 -3.02
C CYS A 25 16.06 -4.33 -2.83
N ASP A 26 16.13 -3.76 -1.63
CA ASP A 26 15.58 -2.41 -1.34
C ASP A 26 14.08 -2.27 -1.56
N LEU A 27 13.38 -3.40 -1.51
CA LEU A 27 11.94 -3.45 -1.60
C LEU A 27 11.37 -3.61 -0.20
N GLN A 28 10.23 -2.99 0.02
CA GLN A 28 9.49 -3.07 1.27
C GLN A 28 8.03 -3.35 0.96
N LEU A 29 7.46 -4.32 1.65
CA LEU A 29 6.03 -4.59 1.58
C LEU A 29 5.31 -3.67 2.55
N TRP A 30 4.28 -3.00 2.08
CA TRP A 30 3.42 -2.14 2.88
C TRP A 30 2.04 -2.78 2.98
N CYS A 31 1.51 -2.87 4.19
CA CYS A 31 0.11 -3.22 4.40
C CYS A 31 -0.79 -2.06 3.94
N GLY A 32 -1.92 -2.42 3.35
CA GLY A 32 -2.92 -1.48 2.87
C GLY A 32 -4.30 -2.09 2.82
N TYR A 33 -5.27 -1.27 2.43
CA TYR A 33 -6.67 -1.65 2.38
C TYR A 33 -7.23 -1.36 1.00
N PHE A 34 -7.80 -2.39 0.37
CA PHE A 34 -8.69 -2.22 -0.77
C PHE A 34 -10.05 -1.75 -0.27
N GLN A 35 -10.65 -0.76 -0.93
CA GLN A 35 -12.01 -0.35 -0.66
C GLN A 35 -12.81 -0.17 -1.94
N SER A 36 -14.03 -0.71 -1.94
CA SER A 36 -15.01 -0.41 -2.98
C SER A 36 -16.40 -0.25 -2.39
N VAL A 37 -17.27 0.45 -3.14
CA VAL A 37 -18.65 0.67 -2.74
C VAL A 37 -19.53 -0.17 -3.65
N CYS A 38 -20.27 -1.10 -3.06
CA CYS A 38 -21.06 -2.11 -3.76
C CYS A 38 -22.55 -1.93 -3.47
N PRO A 39 -23.40 -1.68 -4.50
CA PRO A 39 -24.83 -1.66 -4.31
C PRO A 39 -25.37 -3.07 -4.00
N ALA A 40 -26.29 -3.17 -3.04
CA ALA A 40 -27.03 -4.38 -2.71
C ALA A 40 -28.54 -4.07 -2.59
N MET A 41 -29.39 -5.09 -2.43
CA MET A 41 -30.82 -4.84 -2.21
C MET A 41 -31.03 -3.98 -0.95
N ASP A 42 -31.64 -2.80 -1.16
CA ASP A 42 -32.03 -1.81 -0.15
C ASP A 42 -30.89 -1.26 0.72
N ARG A 43 -29.63 -1.43 0.30
CA ARG A 43 -28.48 -0.89 1.04
C ARG A 43 -27.24 -0.73 0.16
N MET A 44 -26.32 0.09 0.64
CA MET A 44 -24.96 0.17 0.12
C MET A 44 -24.03 -0.61 1.04
N LEU A 45 -23.12 -1.38 0.46
CA LEU A 45 -22.06 -2.09 1.17
C LEU A 45 -20.72 -1.41 0.88
N ILE A 46 -19.82 -1.46 1.85
CA ILE A 46 -18.41 -1.14 1.65
C ILE A 46 -17.69 -2.48 1.68
N ASP A 47 -17.11 -2.84 0.55
CA ASP A 47 -16.23 -3.99 0.45
C ASP A 47 -14.83 -3.55 0.85
N MET A 48 -14.24 -4.25 1.82
CA MET A 48 -12.90 -3.97 2.32
C MET A 48 -12.11 -5.26 2.46
N ASP A 49 -10.88 -5.23 1.95
CA ASP A 49 -9.93 -6.34 2.09
C ASP A 49 -8.53 -5.80 2.38
N ILE A 50 -7.69 -6.63 2.98
CA ILE A 50 -6.28 -6.36 3.20
C ILE A 50 -5.54 -6.57 1.88
N SER A 51 -4.68 -5.63 1.53
CA SER A 51 -3.82 -5.69 0.36
C SER A 51 -2.38 -5.44 0.76
N THR A 52 -1.45 -6.00 0.00
CA THR A 52 -0.02 -5.77 0.20
C THR A 52 0.55 -5.10 -1.04
N GLY A 53 1.13 -3.92 -0.84
CA GLY A 53 1.81 -3.16 -1.87
C GLY A 53 3.32 -3.34 -1.78
N MET A 54 4.00 -3.45 -2.92
CA MET A 54 5.46 -3.44 -2.95
C MET A 54 5.93 -2.02 -3.24
N MET A 55 6.71 -1.47 -2.32
CA MET A 55 7.27 -0.12 -2.37
C MET A 55 8.80 -0.19 -2.42
N TYR A 56 9.43 0.88 -2.89
CA TYR A 56 10.86 1.07 -2.68
C TYR A 56 11.12 1.53 -1.24
N LYS A 57 12.18 1.00 -0.64
CA LYS A 57 12.67 1.42 0.67
C LYS A 57 13.16 2.86 0.60
N GLU A 58 12.88 3.65 1.63
CA GLU A 58 13.45 4.99 1.76
C GLU A 58 14.92 4.92 2.18
N GLY A 59 15.74 5.84 1.68
CA GLY A 59 17.16 5.87 2.03
C GLY A 59 18.02 6.61 1.01
N ARG A 60 19.32 6.68 1.30
CA ARG A 60 20.29 7.20 0.32
C ARG A 60 20.49 6.16 -0.77
N LEU A 61 20.50 6.61 -2.03
CA LEU A 61 20.63 5.73 -3.19
C LEU A 61 21.84 4.78 -3.09
N ILE A 62 22.98 5.25 -2.60
CA ILE A 62 24.19 4.42 -2.45
C ILE A 62 23.95 3.27 -1.46
N ASP A 63 23.32 3.55 -0.32
CA ASP A 63 23.06 2.55 0.72
C ASP A 63 22.11 1.47 0.17
N LEU A 64 21.09 1.89 -0.57
CA LEU A 64 20.18 0.96 -1.25
C LEU A 64 20.94 0.07 -2.24
N CYS A 65 21.67 0.66 -3.20
CA CYS A 65 22.41 -0.12 -4.20
C CYS A 65 23.39 -1.15 -3.60
N LEU A 66 23.94 -0.90 -2.41
CA LEU A 66 24.82 -1.83 -1.71
C LEU A 66 24.08 -3.02 -1.08
N GLU A 67 22.80 -2.90 -0.70
CA GLU A 67 21.98 -4.02 -0.18
C GLU A 67 21.58 -5.02 -1.28
N CYS A 68 21.64 -4.62 -2.55
CA CYS A 68 21.36 -5.46 -3.72
C CYS A 68 22.54 -6.35 -4.16
N LEU A 69 23.76 -6.12 -3.65
CA LEU A 69 24.98 -6.86 -4.01
C LEU A 69 25.19 -8.08 -3.10
#